data_AF-A0A1I1KEY4-F1
#
_entry.id   AF-A0A1I1KEY4-F1
#
_cell.length_a   1.000
_cell.length_b   1.000
_cell.length_c   1.000
_cell.angle_alpha   90.00
_cell.angle_beta   90.00
_cell.angle_gamma   90.00
#
_symmetry.space_group_name_H-M   'P 1'
#
loop_
_entity.id
_entity.type
_entity.pdbx_description
1 polymer ?
#
loop_
_entity_poly.entity_id
_entity_poly.type
_entity_poly.pdbx_seq_one_letter_code
_entity_poly.pdbx_strand_id
1 'polypeptide(L)' 'MPKSLTVGQLIHQLDVFDHDLPVRLAINPDWPFAHLVGRVVEDQGDDGPAVFIAEDGQEGYLPPSVRTELDWS' A
#
# COMPACT_ATOMS: atom_id res chain seq x y z
N MET A 1 16.03 9.87 -3.37
CA MET A 1 15.19 10.14 -2.19
C MET A 1 13.83 9.54 -2.48
N PRO A 2 13.34 8.61 -1.66
CA PRO A 2 11.97 8.14 -1.82
C PRO A 2 11.04 9.34 -1.63
N LYS A 3 10.09 9.51 -2.55
CA LYS A 3 9.10 10.59 -2.49
C LYS A 3 7.82 9.95 -1.96
N SER A 4 7.53 10.15 -0.69
CA SER A 4 6.29 9.66 -0.08
C SER A 4 5.10 10.17 -0.88
N LEU A 5 4.25 9.25 -1.34
CA LEU A 5 2.99 9.62 -1.98
C LEU A 5 2.07 10.30 -0.97
N THR A 6 1.46 11.42 -1.34
CA THR A 6 0.35 11.99 -0.57
C THR A 6 -0.93 11.19 -0.83
N VAL A 7 -1.91 11.29 0.08
CA VAL A 7 -3.23 10.67 -0.10
C VAL A 7 -3.88 11.10 -1.41
N GLY A 8 -3.82 12.39 -1.76
CA GLY A 8 -4.40 12.89 -3.00
C GLY A 8 -3.69 12.36 -4.25
N GLN A 9 -2.37 12.15 -4.18
CA GLN A 9 -1.61 11.51 -5.25
C GLN A 9 -1.96 10.03 -5.39
N LEU A 10 -2.18 9.33 -4.26
CA LEU A 10 -2.59 7.93 -4.28
C LEU A 10 -4.00 7.79 -4.86
N ILE A 11 -4.94 8.62 -4.43
CA ILE A 11 -6.31 8.64 -5.00
C ILE A 11 -6.25 8.89 -6.50
N HIS A 12 -5.50 9.90 -6.96
CA HIS A 12 -5.39 10.18 -8.39
C HIS A 12 -4.79 9.02 -9.19
N GLN A 13 -3.86 8.26 -8.60
CA GLN A 13 -3.30 7.06 -9.23
C GLN A 13 -4.28 5.88 -9.21
N LEU A 14 -5.15 5.75 -8.20
CA LEU A 14 -6.18 4.70 -8.17
C LEU A 14 -7.36 5.02 -9.08
N ASP A 15 -7.71 6.29 -9.24
CA ASP A 15 -8.88 6.77 -9.97
C ASP A 15 -8.86 6.42 -11.47
N VAL A 16 -7.67 6.15 -12.03
CA VAL A 16 -7.52 5.77 -13.45
C VAL A 16 -7.79 4.28 -13.72
N PHE A 17 -7.87 3.43 -12.69
CA PHE A 17 -8.19 2.01 -12.84
C PHE A 17 -9.70 1.77 -12.80
N ASP A 18 -10.15 0.58 -13.22
CA ASP A 18 -11.55 0.19 -13.04
C ASP A 18 -11.88 0.12 -11.54
N HIS A 19 -12.93 0.85 -11.15
CA HIS A 19 -13.34 1.05 -9.75
C HIS A 19 -13.90 -0.22 -9.12
N ASP A 20 -14.28 -1.21 -9.94
CA ASP A 20 -14.76 -2.51 -9.47
C ASP A 20 -13.61 -3.51 -9.21
N LEU A 21 -12.35 -3.14 -9.49
CA LEU A 21 -11.21 -4.01 -9.23
C LEU A 21 -10.83 -4.06 -7.75
N PRO A 22 -10.47 -5.25 -7.23
CA PRO A 22 -9.94 -5.37 -5.88
C PRO A 22 -8.54 -4.74 -5.80
N VAL A 23 -8.30 -4.01 -4.70
CA VAL A 23 -6.99 -3.44 -4.37
C VAL A 23 -6.25 -4.34 -3.39
N ARG A 24 -5.01 -4.71 -3.70
CA ARG A 24 -4.14 -5.51 -2.82
C ARG A 24 -2.87 -4.75 -2.47
N LEU A 25 -2.47 -4.85 -1.21
CA LEU A 25 -1.20 -4.31 -0.72
C LEU A 25 -0.14 -5.41 -0.73
N ALA A 26 0.94 -5.23 -1.46
CA ALA A 26 2.05 -6.17 -1.50
C ALA A 26 3.06 -5.82 -0.39
N ILE A 27 3.15 -6.66 0.64
CA ILE A 27 4.01 -6.43 1.82
C ILE A 27 4.80 -7.71 2.12
N ASN A 28 6.03 -7.56 2.63
CA ASN A 28 6.80 -8.67 3.20
C ASN A 28 7.58 -8.23 4.47
N PRO A 29 6.96 -8.19 5.67
CA PRO A 29 7.66 -7.78 6.89
C PRO A 29 7.67 -8.86 8.01
N ASP A 30 8.76 -8.88 8.78
CA ASP A 30 8.91 -9.69 10.01
C ASP A 30 8.48 -8.93 11.30
N TRP A 31 8.30 -7.60 11.26
CA TRP A 31 8.03 -6.71 12.41
C TRP A 31 7.12 -5.52 12.01
N PRO A 32 6.44 -4.84 12.98
CA PRO A 32 5.50 -3.76 12.68
C PRO A 32 6.23 -2.44 12.39
N PHE A 33 6.52 -2.22 11.12
CA PHE A 33 7.14 -1.01 10.61
C PHE A 33 6.16 -0.19 9.76
N ALA A 34 6.43 1.12 9.68
CA ALA A 34 5.83 2.02 8.72
C ALA A 34 6.57 1.87 7.38
N HIS A 35 5.80 1.67 6.32
CA HIS A 35 6.28 1.46 4.96
C HIS A 35 5.77 2.58 4.05
N LEU A 36 6.63 3.05 3.16
CA LEU A 36 6.23 4.01 2.14
C LEU A 36 5.47 3.30 1.02
N VAL A 37 4.47 3.98 0.46
CA VAL A 37 3.76 3.51 -0.73
C VAL A 37 4.64 3.75 -1.96
N GLY A 38 4.93 2.67 -2.68
CA GLY A 38 5.66 2.65 -3.93
C GLY A 38 4.74 2.71 -5.14
N ARG A 39 5.15 2.01 -6.21
CA ARG A 39 4.44 2.04 -7.49
C ARG A 39 3.08 1.32 -7.40
N VAL A 40 2.06 1.93 -8.00
CA VAL A 40 0.77 1.30 -8.26
C VAL A 40 0.77 0.69 -9.67
N VAL A 41 0.41 -0.58 -9.80
CA VAL A 41 0.39 -1.32 -11.07
C VAL A 41 -0.84 -2.20 -11.18
N GLU A 42 -1.35 -2.39 -12.39
CA GLU A 42 -2.38 -3.38 -12.71
C GLU A 42 -1.73 -4.61 -13.36
N ASP A 43 -2.13 -5.81 -12.95
CA ASP A 43 -1.70 -7.07 -13.57
C ASP A 43 -2.70 -8.21 -13.27
N GLN A 44 -2.43 -9.41 -13.78
CA GLN A 44 -3.16 -10.64 -13.41
C GLN A 44 -2.75 -11.12 -12.02
N GLY A 45 -3.73 -11.27 -11.12
CA GLY A 45 -3.60 -11.98 -9.85
C GLY A 45 -4.22 -13.38 -9.91
N ASP A 46 -4.13 -14.10 -8.79
CA ASP A 46 -4.61 -15.50 -8.68
C ASP A 46 -6.13 -15.64 -8.93
N ASP A 47 -6.90 -14.59 -8.63
CA ASP A 47 -8.37 -14.55 -8.76
C ASP A 47 -8.83 -13.71 -9.97
N GLY A 48 -7.91 -13.34 -10.86
CA GLY A 48 -8.15 -12.44 -12.00
C GLY A 48 -7.42 -11.10 -11.88
N PRO A 49 -7.76 -10.12 -12.75
CA PRO A 49 -7.11 -8.82 -12.76
C PRO A 49 -7.21 -8.09 -11.41
N ALA A 50 -6.12 -7.44 -10.99
CA ALA A 50 -6.08 -6.69 -9.74
C ALA A 50 -5.09 -5.51 -9.83
N VAL A 51 -5.28 -4.54 -8.94
CA VAL A 51 -4.34 -3.44 -8.74
C VAL A 51 -3.47 -3.73 -7.52
N PHE A 52 -2.16 -3.69 -7.72
CA PHE A 52 -1.14 -3.92 -6.69
C PHE A 52 -0.46 -2.61 -6.31
N ILE A 53 -0.43 -2.34 -5.00
CA ILE A 53 0.33 -1.25 -4.42
C ILE A 53 1.64 -1.83 -3.87
N ALA A 54 2.76 -1.42 -4.43
CA ALA A 54 4.09 -1.82 -3.97
C ALA A 54 4.50 -1.04 -2.71
N GLU A 55 5.43 -1.62 -1.96
CA GLU A 55 6.16 -0.96 -0.89
C GLU A 55 7.41 -0.24 -1.46
N ASP A 56 7.78 0.91 -0.86
CA ASP A 56 8.96 1.73 -1.22
C ASP A 56 9.87 2.00 -0.01
N GLY A 57 10.14 0.95 0.75
CA GLY A 57 11.02 0.99 1.92
C GLY A 57 10.34 1.35 3.24
N GLN A 58 11.09 1.06 4.31
CA GLN A 58 10.73 1.31 5.69
C GLN A 58 11.11 2.73 6.14
N GLU A 59 10.20 3.43 6.80
CA GLU A 59 10.43 4.76 7.39
C GLU A 59 10.73 4.70 8.90
N GLY A 60 10.36 3.61 9.59
CA GLY A 60 10.54 3.45 11.04
C GLY A 60 9.50 2.53 11.65
N TYR A 61 9.34 2.51 12.98
CA TYR A 61 8.28 1.76 13.64
C TYR A 61 6.89 2.31 13.31
N LEU A 62 5.90 1.43 13.19
CA LEU A 62 4.52 1.86 13.00
C LEU A 62 4.03 2.62 14.24
N PRO A 63 3.42 3.81 14.09
CA PRO A 63 2.94 4.60 15.22
C PRO A 63 2.00 3.78 16.14
N PRO A 64 2.10 3.91 17.49
CA PRO A 64 1.30 3.09 18.41
C PRO A 64 -0.22 3.17 18.19
N SER A 65 -0.74 4.33 17.82
CA SER A 65 -2.17 4.51 17.49
C SER A 65 -2.58 3.67 16.28
N VAL A 66 -1.76 3.63 15.24
CA VAL A 66 -2.04 2.86 14.01
C VAL A 66 -1.94 1.36 14.28
N ARG A 67 -0.97 0.91 15.09
CA ARG A 67 -0.89 -0.49 15.53
C ARG A 67 -2.13 -0.95 16.30
N THR A 68 -2.71 -0.05 17.10
CA THR A 68 -3.92 -0.34 17.88
C THR A 68 -5.13 -0.49 16.97
N GLU A 69 -5.32 0.40 15.99
CA GLU A 69 -6.43 0.33 15.02
C GLU A 69 -6.37 -0.92 14.13
N LEU A 70 -5.16 -1.43 13.85
CA LEU A 70 -4.95 -2.65 13.07
C LEU A 70 -4.96 -3.93 13.92
N ASP A 71 -5.13 -3.82 15.24
CA ASP A 71 -5.08 -4.94 16.19
C ASP A 71 -3.75 -5.73 16.15
N TRP A 72 -2.64 -5.00 16.00
CA TRP A 72 -1.26 -5.52 15.93
C TRP A 72 -0.47 -5.25 17.22
N SER A 73 -1.16 -5.00 18.34
CA SER A 73 -0.55 -4.67 19.64
C SER A 73 0.03 -5.87 20.35
#